data_AF-A0A093HUX3-F1
#
_entry.id   AF-A0A093HUX3-F1
#
_cell.length_a   1.000
_cell.length_b   1.000
_cell.length_c   1.000
_cell.angle_alpha   90.00
_cell.angle_beta   90.00
_cell.angle_gamma   90.00
#
_symmetry.space_group_name_H-M   'P 1'
#
loop_
_entity.id
_entity.type
_entity.pdbx_description
1 polymer ?
#
loop_
_entity_poly.entity_id
_entity_poly.type
_entity_poly.pdbx_seq_one_letter_code
_entity_poly.pdbx_strand_id
1 'polypeptide(L)'
;SSRGKERKSRKSIFGNNPGRLSPGESATLAKASGKGPFDVMRQTWEDPCSFNSPASLSAIIRTPKCYHISSLNENAAKRLCRRYSQKLIQHTTCQLLRMYPAATRIDSSNPHPLIFWLHGVQLVALNYQTDDLPLQLNAAMFEANGGCGYVLKPPVLWDKSCSMYQQFCPLERDLDNKEPAIYSLTIVSGQNVCPSNSTGSPCIEIDVLGMPLDSCHFRTKPIHRNTLNPMWNEQFLFRVHFEDLVFLRFAVVENNSSAVTAQRIIPLKALKRGYRHVQLHNLHNEALEISSLFINSRRMEESPSGNTLPASMLFSTAERRAAVAYKVTIHGIPGPEPFTVFNISGGTTAAHLLHQLLATTKGTESCATDYFLMEEKSFISKEKNECRKPPFQRVIGPEEGLVQLLNSWFPEEGYVGRIIFKTREENLNERNSFQETKEEAVISSEDDSFFVQVHDVSPEQPRTVIKAPRFSTAQDVIQQTLCKAKYSYSILSNPNPSDYVLLEEVTKEPANKKSSTSKPSQRILSDQECVFQAQSKWKGAGKFILKLKEQVQAARDDKRKGISFASELKKLTKSSKQYRGFISPPLQVLPDSPQSKDEKSACSLTFSDIME
;
A
#
# COMPACT_ATOMS: atom_id res chain seq x y z
N SER A 1 16.55 -14.22 68.70
CA SER A 1 15.27 -14.73 69.23
C SER A 1 14.13 -14.14 68.41
N SER A 2 13.59 -14.95 67.52
CA SER A 2 12.61 -14.63 66.48
C SER A 2 11.19 -14.98 66.93
N ARG A 3 10.24 -14.04 66.83
CA ARG A 3 8.80 -14.35 66.86
C ARG A 3 8.11 -13.72 65.65
N GLY A 4 7.74 -14.58 64.71
CA GLY A 4 7.04 -14.24 63.47
C GLY A 4 5.57 -13.89 63.70
N LYS A 5 5.06 -12.97 62.88
CA LYS A 5 3.63 -12.66 62.73
C LYS A 5 3.08 -13.45 61.53
N GLU A 6 2.18 -14.38 61.80
CA GLU A 6 1.48 -15.17 60.79
C GLU A 6 0.57 -14.31 59.90
N ARG A 7 0.68 -14.53 58.58
CA ARG A 7 -0.18 -13.97 57.54
C ARG A 7 -1.47 -14.80 57.45
N LYS A 8 -2.63 -14.16 57.64
CA LYS A 8 -3.94 -14.73 57.34
C LYS A 8 -4.13 -14.92 55.82
N SER A 9 -4.20 -16.17 55.39
CA SER A 9 -4.64 -16.59 54.06
C SER A 9 -6.11 -16.21 53.82
N ARG A 10 -6.44 -15.57 52.68
CA ARG A 10 -7.81 -15.20 52.28
C ARG A 10 -8.30 -16.05 51.10
N LYS A 11 -9.53 -16.54 51.26
CA LYS A 11 -10.26 -17.55 50.48
C LYS A 11 -10.49 -17.17 49.00
N SER A 12 -10.48 -18.19 48.14
CA SER A 12 -10.78 -18.16 46.70
C SER A 12 -12.27 -17.94 46.44
N ILE A 13 -12.60 -17.16 45.41
CA ILE A 13 -13.97 -16.89 44.93
C ILE A 13 -14.49 -18.01 44.01
N PHE A 14 -13.58 -18.82 43.47
CA PHE A 14 -13.92 -20.01 42.69
C PHE A 14 -13.65 -21.23 43.57
N GLY A 15 -14.67 -22.06 43.79
CA GLY A 15 -14.58 -23.29 44.57
C GLY A 15 -13.47 -24.23 44.07
N ASN A 16 -12.85 -24.94 45.03
CA ASN A 16 -11.90 -26.04 44.97
C ASN A 16 -10.86 -26.08 43.82
N ASN A 17 -9.60 -25.84 44.17
CA ASN A 17 -8.43 -26.23 43.37
C ASN A 17 -8.15 -27.74 43.57
N PRO A 18 -7.94 -28.54 42.51
CA PRO A 18 -7.11 -29.74 42.63
C PRO A 18 -5.63 -29.32 42.59
N GLY A 19 -4.84 -29.85 43.52
CA GLY A 19 -3.44 -29.49 43.73
C GLY A 19 -2.54 -29.80 42.53
N ARG A 20 -1.61 -28.88 42.24
CA ARG A 20 -0.52 -29.09 41.28
C ARG A 20 0.63 -29.77 42.00
N LEU A 21 0.96 -31.00 41.60
CA LEU A 21 2.23 -31.66 41.90
C LEU A 21 3.36 -30.96 41.11
N SER A 22 4.53 -30.83 41.71
CA SER A 22 5.79 -30.56 40.99
C SER A 22 6.82 -31.61 41.42
N PRO A 23 7.66 -32.11 40.49
CA PRO A 23 8.53 -33.26 40.73
C PRO A 23 9.94 -32.84 41.14
N GLY A 24 10.58 -33.69 41.96
CA GLY A 24 12.02 -33.68 42.20
C GLY A 24 12.42 -33.30 43.62
N GLU A 25 12.60 -34.31 44.47
CA GLU A 25 13.86 -34.56 45.21
C GLU A 25 13.75 -35.81 46.09
N SER A 26 14.92 -36.31 46.48
CA SER A 26 15.31 -37.70 46.73
C SER A 26 14.88 -38.36 48.05
N ALA A 27 14.90 -39.69 47.99
CA ALA A 27 14.58 -40.68 49.02
C ALA A 27 15.27 -40.53 50.38
N THR A 28 14.55 -40.90 51.45
CA THR A 28 15.08 -41.74 52.55
C THR A 28 13.97 -42.58 53.20
N LEU A 29 14.35 -43.81 53.51
CA LEU A 29 13.63 -44.95 54.08
C LEU A 29 13.14 -44.71 55.54
N ALA A 30 11.96 -45.22 55.91
CA ALA A 30 11.74 -45.91 57.19
C ALA A 30 10.43 -46.74 57.18
N LYS A 31 10.56 -48.01 57.57
CA LYS A 31 9.52 -49.07 57.66
C LYS A 31 8.77 -49.03 59.01
N ALA A 32 7.50 -49.43 59.00
CA ALA A 32 6.84 -50.42 59.88
C ALA A 32 5.32 -50.42 59.55
N SER A 33 4.70 -51.41 58.90
CA SER A 33 4.32 -52.78 59.31
C SER A 33 3.36 -52.87 60.51
N GLY A 34 2.11 -53.27 60.26
CA GLY A 34 1.16 -53.74 61.28
C GLY A 34 -0.22 -54.09 60.69
N LYS A 35 -0.55 -55.39 60.66
CA LYS A 35 -1.76 -56.04 60.12
C LYS A 35 -2.94 -56.04 61.11
N GLY A 36 -4.18 -55.99 60.60
CA GLY A 36 -5.28 -56.90 61.02
C GLY A 36 -6.62 -56.29 61.50
N PRO A 37 -7.73 -57.07 61.56
CA PRO A 37 -8.96 -56.83 60.77
C PRO A 37 -10.32 -56.85 61.53
N PHE A 38 -11.43 -56.66 60.78
CA PHE A 38 -12.88 -56.73 61.14
C PHE A 38 -13.41 -55.53 61.97
N ASP A 39 -14.63 -54.97 61.83
CA ASP A 39 -15.94 -55.55 61.53
C ASP A 39 -16.97 -54.48 61.06
N VAL A 40 -18.17 -54.96 60.74
CA VAL A 40 -19.31 -54.44 59.97
C VAL A 40 -20.22 -53.41 60.72
N MET A 41 -20.95 -52.59 59.92
CA MET A 41 -22.34 -52.09 60.13
C MET A 41 -22.66 -50.67 60.67
N ARG A 42 -23.43 -49.95 59.84
CA ARG A 42 -24.51 -48.93 60.07
C ARG A 42 -24.23 -47.53 60.67
N GLN A 43 -24.65 -46.54 59.86
CA GLN A 43 -25.44 -45.32 60.13
C GLN A 43 -25.76 -45.04 61.63
N THR A 44 -25.68 -43.82 62.16
CA THR A 44 -26.51 -42.66 61.81
C THR A 44 -26.19 -41.46 62.76
N TRP A 45 -26.59 -40.23 62.39
CA TRP A 45 -26.92 -39.03 63.22
C TRP A 45 -25.86 -37.94 63.48
N GLU A 46 -26.07 -36.82 62.76
CA GLU A 46 -26.23 -35.42 63.20
C GLU A 46 -25.20 -34.73 64.14
N ASP A 47 -24.49 -33.76 63.54
CA ASP A 47 -24.24 -32.34 63.93
C ASP A 47 -24.62 -31.88 65.35
N PRO A 48 -23.83 -30.97 65.99
CA PRO A 48 -23.63 -29.62 65.44
C PRO A 48 -22.29 -28.92 65.78
N CYS A 49 -21.83 -28.02 64.91
CA CYS A 49 -21.04 -26.85 65.33
C CYS A 49 -21.13 -25.71 64.32
N SER A 50 -21.99 -24.74 64.65
CA SER A 50 -22.05 -23.41 64.05
C SER A 50 -20.75 -22.65 64.25
N PHE A 51 -20.14 -22.18 63.15
CA PHE A 51 -19.32 -20.97 63.16
C PHE A 51 -19.81 -20.03 62.07
N ASN A 52 -20.58 -19.03 62.52
CA ASN A 52 -21.08 -17.91 61.75
C ASN A 52 -19.91 -17.17 61.07
N SER A 53 -19.67 -17.49 59.79
CA SER A 53 -19.08 -16.53 58.86
C SER A 53 -20.19 -15.52 58.49
N PRO A 54 -19.90 -14.22 58.32
CA PRO A 54 -20.92 -13.32 57.81
C PRO A 54 -21.15 -13.73 56.36
N ALA A 55 -22.23 -14.47 56.13
CA ALA A 55 -22.71 -14.76 54.81
C ALA A 55 -22.89 -13.40 54.11
N SER A 56 -22.25 -13.21 52.96
CA SER A 56 -22.58 -12.09 52.09
C SER A 56 -24.11 -12.07 51.94
N LEU A 57 -24.77 -10.91 51.95
CA LEU A 57 -26.24 -10.84 51.86
C LEU A 57 -26.79 -11.63 50.66
N SER A 58 -25.98 -11.80 49.60
CA SER A 58 -26.25 -12.64 48.42
C SER A 58 -26.21 -14.16 48.67
N ALA A 59 -25.63 -14.64 49.76
CA ALA A 59 -25.69 -16.04 50.19
C ALA A 59 -26.90 -16.34 51.09
N ILE A 60 -27.48 -15.31 51.73
CA ILE A 60 -28.69 -15.42 52.57
C ILE A 60 -29.96 -15.34 51.70
N ILE A 61 -29.91 -14.54 50.63
CA ILE A 61 -31.01 -14.38 49.68
C ILE A 61 -30.78 -15.34 48.50
N ARG A 62 -31.64 -16.36 48.34
CA ARG A 62 -31.63 -17.30 47.20
C ARG A 62 -32.07 -16.64 45.88
N THR A 63 -31.62 -15.44 45.58
CA THR A 63 -31.89 -14.76 44.30
C THR A 63 -31.03 -15.38 43.20
N PRO A 64 -31.55 -15.49 41.96
CA PRO A 64 -30.76 -15.89 40.81
C PRO A 64 -29.47 -15.07 40.68
N LYS A 65 -28.36 -15.75 40.37
CA LYS A 65 -27.01 -15.14 40.36
C LYS A 65 -26.90 -13.94 39.42
N CYS A 66 -27.68 -13.88 38.35
CA CYS A 66 -27.68 -12.77 37.39
C CYS A 66 -28.01 -11.41 38.04
N TYR A 67 -28.76 -11.40 39.15
CA TYR A 67 -29.08 -10.17 39.90
C TYR A 67 -27.97 -9.74 40.87
N HIS A 68 -26.94 -10.56 41.06
CA HIS A 68 -25.84 -10.24 41.97
C HIS A 68 -24.78 -9.43 41.23
N ILE A 69 -24.46 -8.25 41.78
CA ILE A 69 -23.37 -7.38 41.34
C ILE A 69 -22.30 -7.29 42.43
N SER A 70 -21.03 -7.32 42.04
CA SER A 70 -19.89 -7.12 42.93
C SER A 70 -19.11 -5.86 42.57
N SER A 71 -18.57 -5.16 43.58
CA SER A 71 -17.68 -4.01 43.40
C SER A 71 -16.28 -4.33 43.92
N LEU A 72 -15.27 -4.17 43.05
CA LEU A 72 -13.88 -4.53 43.32
C LEU A 72 -12.96 -3.33 43.13
N ASN A 73 -11.97 -3.16 44.01
CA ASN A 73 -10.88 -2.21 43.74
C ASN A 73 -10.02 -2.69 42.55
N GLU A 74 -9.38 -1.76 41.85
CA GLU A 74 -8.57 -2.06 40.65
C GLU A 74 -7.51 -3.15 40.90
N ASN A 75 -6.92 -3.20 42.09
CA ASN A 75 -5.86 -4.16 42.42
C ASN A 75 -6.42 -5.58 42.53
N ALA A 76 -7.61 -5.75 43.11
CA ALA A 76 -8.33 -7.01 43.17
C ALA A 76 -8.82 -7.42 41.77
N ALA A 77 -9.40 -6.49 41.02
CA ALA A 77 -9.86 -6.74 39.65
C ALA A 77 -8.69 -7.17 38.74
N LYS A 78 -7.55 -6.47 38.77
CA LYS A 78 -6.32 -6.83 38.03
C LYS A 78 -5.83 -8.23 38.39
N ARG A 79 -5.89 -8.62 39.67
CA ARG A 79 -5.52 -9.99 40.10
C ARG A 79 -6.48 -11.04 39.52
N LEU A 80 -7.78 -10.76 39.45
CA LEU A 80 -8.75 -11.66 38.83
C LEU A 80 -8.49 -11.80 37.33
N CYS A 81 -8.25 -10.69 36.62
CA CYS A 81 -7.88 -10.69 35.20
C CYS A 81 -6.68 -11.60 34.93
N ARG A 82 -5.61 -11.47 35.73
CA ARG A 82 -4.38 -12.27 35.55
C ARG A 82 -4.52 -13.75 35.89
N ARG A 83 -5.27 -14.09 36.96
CA ARG A 83 -5.34 -15.49 37.45
C ARG A 83 -6.46 -16.31 36.82
N TYR A 84 -7.56 -15.64 36.46
CA TYR A 84 -8.82 -16.28 36.11
C TYR A 84 -9.43 -15.64 34.86
N SER A 85 -8.59 -15.29 33.88
CA SER A 85 -8.96 -14.55 32.67
C SER A 85 -10.25 -15.06 32.01
N GLN A 86 -10.27 -16.30 31.52
CA GLN A 86 -11.44 -16.91 30.86
C GLN A 86 -12.64 -17.06 31.81
N LYS A 87 -12.42 -17.44 33.08
CA LYS A 87 -13.49 -17.55 34.07
C LYS A 87 -14.15 -16.20 34.38
N LEU A 88 -13.37 -15.12 34.36
CA LEU A 88 -13.87 -13.77 34.54
C LEU A 88 -14.71 -13.34 33.33
N ILE A 89 -14.25 -13.62 32.11
CA ILE A 89 -15.04 -13.39 30.88
C ILE A 89 -16.40 -14.09 30.99
N GLN A 90 -16.40 -15.39 31.32
CA GLN A 90 -17.61 -16.19 31.51
C GLN A 90 -18.53 -15.62 32.63
N HIS A 91 -17.96 -15.14 33.73
CA HIS A 91 -18.74 -14.48 34.79
C HIS A 91 -19.42 -13.21 34.27
N THR A 92 -18.70 -12.37 33.52
CA THR A 92 -19.26 -11.11 32.99
C THR A 92 -20.25 -11.29 31.84
N THR A 93 -20.41 -12.51 31.30
CA THR A 93 -21.46 -12.82 30.34
C THR A 93 -22.85 -12.74 30.99
N CYS A 94 -22.98 -13.16 32.25
CA CYS A 94 -24.27 -13.29 32.93
C CYS A 94 -24.46 -12.35 34.14
N GLN A 95 -23.39 -11.71 34.61
CA GLN A 95 -23.40 -10.85 35.79
C GLN A 95 -22.68 -9.53 35.53
N LEU A 96 -23.17 -8.45 36.16
CA LEU A 96 -22.48 -7.18 36.16
C LEU A 96 -21.32 -7.20 37.17
N LEU A 97 -20.20 -6.61 36.78
CA LEU A 97 -19.06 -6.38 37.65
C LEU A 97 -18.63 -4.92 37.60
N ARG A 98 -18.44 -4.32 38.78
CA ARG A 98 -17.95 -2.95 38.94
C ARG A 98 -16.52 -2.94 39.44
N MET A 99 -15.68 -2.14 38.79
CA MET A 99 -14.31 -1.83 39.21
C MET A 99 -14.21 -0.34 39.53
N TYR A 100 -13.41 0.01 40.54
CA TYR A 100 -13.16 1.41 40.90
C TYR A 100 -11.67 1.64 41.27
N PRO A 101 -11.17 2.89 41.18
CA PRO A 101 -9.78 3.22 41.45
C PRO A 101 -9.35 2.81 42.86
N ALA A 102 -8.08 2.43 43.03
CA ALA A 102 -7.56 2.11 44.36
C ALA A 102 -7.61 3.34 45.29
N ALA A 103 -7.91 3.12 46.57
CA ALA A 103 -7.91 4.17 47.59
C ALA A 103 -6.54 4.87 47.75
N THR A 104 -5.46 4.29 47.24
CA THR A 104 -4.12 4.88 47.21
C THR A 104 -3.98 6.03 46.21
N ARG A 105 -4.92 6.18 45.27
CA ARG A 105 -4.97 7.26 44.27
C ARG A 105 -5.66 8.49 44.84
N ILE A 106 -5.04 9.07 45.88
CA ILE A 106 -5.57 10.26 46.56
C ILE A 106 -5.56 11.51 45.66
N ASP A 107 -4.74 11.49 44.61
CA ASP A 107 -4.65 12.49 43.55
C ASP A 107 -5.78 12.38 42.51
N SER A 108 -6.72 11.45 42.71
CA SER A 108 -7.79 11.13 41.75
C SER A 108 -7.31 10.62 40.39
N SER A 109 -6.06 10.15 40.26
CA SER A 109 -5.59 9.51 39.03
C SER A 109 -6.45 8.29 38.64
N ASN A 110 -6.51 7.95 37.35
CA ASN A 110 -7.30 6.82 36.88
C ASN A 110 -6.49 5.56 36.57
N PRO A 111 -7.07 4.36 36.76
CA PRO A 111 -6.52 3.12 36.23
C PRO A 111 -6.83 2.98 34.73
N HIS A 112 -5.91 2.37 33.98
CA HIS A 112 -6.13 2.05 32.58
C HIS A 112 -7.33 1.08 32.39
N PRO A 113 -8.35 1.43 31.58
CA PRO A 113 -9.60 0.66 31.53
C PRO A 113 -9.54 -0.62 30.67
N LEU A 114 -8.70 -0.64 29.62
CA LEU A 114 -8.60 -1.77 28.65
C LEU A 114 -8.48 -3.14 29.31
N ILE A 115 -7.64 -3.31 30.33
CA ILE A 115 -7.47 -4.63 30.97
C ILE A 115 -8.79 -5.16 31.51
N PHE A 116 -9.71 -4.30 31.95
CA PHE A 116 -10.99 -4.71 32.49
C PHE A 116 -12.02 -4.95 31.37
N TRP A 117 -12.08 -4.06 30.38
CA TRP A 117 -12.97 -4.22 29.23
C TRP A 117 -12.65 -5.47 28.39
N LEU A 118 -11.36 -5.81 28.23
CA LEU A 118 -10.91 -7.07 27.60
C LEU A 118 -11.44 -8.31 28.31
N HIS A 119 -11.71 -8.23 29.61
CA HIS A 119 -12.31 -9.31 30.41
C HIS A 119 -13.83 -9.16 30.57
N GLY A 120 -14.45 -8.24 29.83
CA GLY A 120 -15.90 -8.02 29.80
C GLY A 120 -16.49 -7.29 31.01
N VAL A 121 -15.65 -6.71 31.87
CA VAL A 121 -16.09 -5.87 33.00
C VAL A 121 -16.80 -4.64 32.48
N GLN A 122 -18.05 -4.44 32.89
CA GLN A 122 -18.94 -3.45 32.31
C GLN A 122 -18.79 -2.08 32.98
N LEU A 123 -18.78 -2.04 34.31
CA LEU A 123 -18.74 -0.79 35.08
C LEU A 123 -17.31 -0.49 35.53
N VAL A 124 -16.48 0.03 34.63
CA VAL A 124 -15.14 0.55 34.94
C VAL A 124 -15.29 2.00 35.39
N ALA A 125 -15.45 2.23 36.69
CA ALA A 125 -15.62 3.56 37.24
C ALA A 125 -14.29 4.33 37.21
N LEU A 126 -14.33 5.55 36.70
CA LEU A 126 -13.21 6.48 36.60
C LEU A 126 -13.58 7.80 37.30
N ASN A 127 -12.56 8.56 37.70
CA ASN A 127 -12.64 9.91 38.20
C ASN A 127 -12.75 10.88 37.02
N TYR A 128 -13.95 11.45 36.82
CA TYR A 128 -14.23 12.35 35.70
C TYR A 128 -13.65 13.75 35.88
N GLN A 129 -13.26 14.12 37.11
CA GLN A 129 -12.62 15.39 37.43
C GLN A 129 -11.14 15.46 37.02
N THR A 130 -10.58 14.38 36.45
CA THR A 130 -9.16 14.26 36.11
C THR A 130 -9.02 13.93 34.64
N ASP A 131 -8.63 14.92 33.83
CA ASP A 131 -8.34 14.76 32.41
C ASP A 131 -7.01 14.05 32.17
N ASP A 132 -7.06 12.72 32.25
CA ASP A 132 -5.93 11.85 31.95
C ASP A 132 -6.23 10.91 30.78
N LEU A 133 -5.19 10.20 30.31
CA LEU A 133 -5.31 9.24 29.21
C LEU A 133 -6.44 8.22 29.42
N PRO A 134 -6.60 7.58 30.61
CA PRO A 134 -7.75 6.72 30.87
C PRO A 134 -9.11 7.36 30.64
N LEU A 135 -9.31 8.63 31.05
CA LEU A 135 -10.57 9.34 30.83
C LEU A 135 -10.79 9.70 29.35
N GLN A 136 -9.74 10.12 28.65
CA GLN A 136 -9.78 10.34 27.20
C GLN A 136 -10.13 9.04 26.43
N LEU A 137 -9.58 7.90 26.86
CA LEU A 137 -9.86 6.60 26.30
C LEU A 137 -11.31 6.15 26.57
N ASN A 138 -11.84 6.49 27.75
CA ASN A 138 -13.24 6.29 28.10
C ASN A 138 -14.17 7.09 27.18
N ALA A 139 -13.86 8.35 26.91
CA ALA A 139 -14.62 9.14 25.94
C ALA A 139 -14.63 8.46 24.56
N ALA A 140 -13.48 8.01 24.05
CA ALA A 140 -13.40 7.33 22.75
C ALA A 140 -14.19 6.01 22.69
N MET A 141 -14.23 5.23 23.78
CA MET A 141 -15.04 4.01 23.88
C MET A 141 -16.54 4.32 23.77
N PHE A 142 -17.00 5.37 24.46
CA PHE A 142 -18.41 5.72 24.55
C PHE A 142 -18.89 6.73 23.49
N GLU A 143 -18.02 7.20 22.58
CA GLU A 143 -18.43 7.83 21.32
C GLU A 143 -19.26 6.87 20.43
N ALA A 144 -19.02 5.56 20.57
CA ALA A 144 -19.78 4.53 19.87
C ALA A 144 -21.26 4.54 20.26
N ASN A 145 -22.12 4.01 19.38
CA ASN A 145 -23.56 3.93 19.59
C ASN A 145 -24.24 5.28 19.91
N GLY A 146 -23.77 6.35 19.26
CA GLY A 146 -24.34 7.69 19.39
C GLY A 146 -24.16 8.34 20.76
N GLY A 147 -23.13 7.95 21.52
CA GLY A 147 -22.84 8.60 22.80
C GLY A 147 -23.74 8.19 23.96
N CYS A 148 -24.56 7.14 23.83
CA CYS A 148 -25.61 6.83 24.80
C CYS A 148 -25.11 6.20 26.12
N GLY A 149 -23.81 5.95 26.25
CA GLY A 149 -23.19 5.30 27.42
C GLY A 149 -23.31 3.77 27.47
N TYR A 150 -23.94 3.14 26.48
CA TYR A 150 -24.05 1.68 26.37
C TYR A 150 -23.51 1.20 25.03
N VAL A 151 -22.47 0.36 25.10
CA VAL A 151 -21.79 -0.22 23.92
C VAL A 151 -21.82 -1.73 24.04
N LEU A 152 -22.32 -2.41 23.00
CA LEU A 152 -22.36 -3.87 22.97
C LEU A 152 -20.94 -4.44 23.03
N LYS A 153 -20.71 -5.41 23.92
CA LYS A 153 -19.40 -6.08 24.05
C LYS A 153 -19.04 -6.84 22.77
N PRO A 154 -17.74 -6.99 22.45
CA PRO A 154 -17.29 -7.88 21.38
C PRO A 154 -17.88 -9.29 21.56
N PRO A 155 -18.35 -9.94 20.47
CA PRO A 155 -19.12 -11.18 20.56
C PRO A 155 -18.33 -12.33 21.17
N VAL A 156 -17.01 -12.34 21.05
CA VAL A 156 -16.14 -13.34 21.70
C VAL A 156 -16.34 -13.43 23.23
N LEU A 157 -16.85 -12.37 23.88
CA LEU A 157 -17.07 -12.32 25.31
C LEU A 157 -18.44 -12.87 25.76
N TRP A 158 -19.35 -13.21 24.84
CA TRP A 158 -20.71 -13.61 25.20
C TRP A 158 -21.45 -14.51 24.20
N ASP A 159 -21.19 -14.38 22.90
CA ASP A 159 -21.88 -15.11 21.85
C ASP A 159 -21.26 -16.50 21.65
N LYS A 160 -22.09 -17.54 21.83
CA LYS A 160 -21.69 -18.94 21.69
C LYS A 160 -21.39 -19.35 20.25
N SER A 161 -21.89 -18.60 19.26
CA SER A 161 -21.62 -18.84 17.84
C SER A 161 -20.27 -18.31 17.38
N CYS A 162 -19.57 -17.54 18.21
CA CYS A 162 -18.23 -17.03 17.93
C CYS A 162 -17.19 -18.15 18.05
N SER A 163 -16.32 -18.30 17.05
CA SER A 163 -15.30 -19.36 17.02
C SER A 163 -14.35 -19.32 18.22
N MET A 164 -14.04 -18.11 18.70
CA MET A 164 -13.13 -17.89 19.83
C MET A 164 -13.85 -17.90 21.21
N TYR A 165 -15.14 -18.21 21.27
CA TYR A 165 -15.89 -18.26 22.51
C TYR A 165 -15.25 -19.25 23.50
N GLN A 166 -15.05 -18.81 24.75
CA GLN A 166 -14.33 -19.52 25.84
C GLN A 166 -12.84 -19.85 25.59
N GLN A 167 -12.35 -19.74 24.35
CA GLN A 167 -10.93 -19.96 24.02
C GLN A 167 -10.11 -18.68 24.19
N PHE A 168 -10.72 -17.51 23.97
CA PHE A 168 -10.03 -16.23 24.05
C PHE A 168 -9.47 -15.92 25.44
N CYS A 169 -8.16 -15.66 25.49
CA CYS A 169 -7.47 -15.13 26.66
C CYS A 169 -6.71 -13.85 26.25
N PRO A 170 -7.18 -12.64 26.60
CA PRO A 170 -6.58 -11.38 26.13
C PRO A 170 -5.15 -11.11 26.61
N LEU A 171 -4.64 -11.86 27.59
CA LEU A 171 -3.29 -11.69 28.12
C LEU A 171 -2.29 -12.70 27.55
N GLU A 172 -2.76 -13.66 26.76
CA GLU A 172 -1.95 -14.67 26.10
C GLU A 172 -1.28 -14.07 24.85
N ARG A 173 -0.04 -14.50 24.59
CA ARG A 173 0.76 -14.00 23.45
C ARG A 173 0.81 -14.99 22.29
N ASP A 174 0.54 -16.26 22.56
CA ASP A 174 0.66 -17.33 21.58
C ASP A 174 -0.69 -17.51 20.86
N LEU A 175 -0.88 -16.76 19.77
CA LEU A 175 -2.03 -16.89 18.87
C LEU A 175 -1.63 -17.61 17.58
N ASP A 176 -0.94 -18.74 17.72
CA ASP A 176 -0.54 -19.57 16.58
C ASP A 176 -1.77 -19.94 15.72
N ASN A 177 -1.55 -19.95 14.39
CA ASN A 177 -2.53 -20.22 13.33
C ASN A 177 -3.61 -19.15 13.11
N LYS A 178 -3.43 -17.91 13.59
CA LYS A 178 -4.37 -16.80 13.38
C LYS A 178 -3.66 -15.65 12.68
N GLU A 179 -4.03 -15.37 11.44
CA GLU A 179 -3.42 -14.28 10.70
C GLU A 179 -3.99 -12.92 11.15
N PRO A 180 -3.15 -11.99 11.64
CA PRO A 180 -3.60 -10.65 12.01
C PRO A 180 -3.90 -9.79 10.78
N ALA A 181 -4.76 -8.79 10.96
CA ALA A 181 -4.90 -7.73 9.97
C ALA A 181 -3.65 -6.83 10.00
N ILE A 182 -3.12 -6.49 8.82
CA ILE A 182 -1.96 -5.61 8.67
C ILE A 182 -2.46 -4.19 8.43
N TYR A 183 -2.04 -3.26 9.28
CA TYR A 183 -2.35 -1.84 9.17
C TYR A 183 -1.11 -1.05 8.76
N SER A 184 -1.28 -0.17 7.79
CA SER A 184 -0.30 0.85 7.43
C SER A 184 -0.89 2.21 7.73
N LEU A 185 -0.21 3.01 8.53
CA LEU A 185 -0.59 4.36 8.89
C LEU A 185 0.53 5.32 8.53
N THR A 186 0.25 6.26 7.64
CA THR A 186 1.19 7.30 7.23
C THR A 186 0.75 8.63 7.84
N ILE A 187 1.63 9.25 8.63
CA ILE A 187 1.47 10.63 9.08
C ILE A 187 2.06 11.54 8.01
N VAL A 188 1.19 12.16 7.21
CA VAL A 188 1.63 13.01 6.11
C VAL A 188 2.03 14.38 6.64
N SER A 189 1.11 15.05 7.32
CA SER A 189 1.31 16.42 7.80
C SER A 189 0.39 16.80 8.95
N GLY A 190 0.60 17.98 9.52
CA GLY A 190 -0.26 18.57 10.53
C GLY A 190 -0.57 20.03 10.25
N GLN A 191 -1.61 20.54 10.87
CA GLN A 191 -2.03 21.93 10.81
C GLN A 191 -2.24 22.44 12.23
N ASN A 192 -1.61 23.59 12.56
CA ASN A 192 -1.70 24.25 13.86
C ASN A 192 -1.59 23.28 15.06
N VAL A 193 -0.57 22.43 15.06
CA VAL A 193 -0.51 21.27 15.97
C VAL A 193 -0.17 21.65 17.42
N CYS A 194 0.45 22.81 17.63
CA CYS A 194 0.72 23.38 18.95
C CYS A 194 0.06 24.76 19.04
N PRO A 195 -1.17 24.86 19.59
CA PRO A 195 -1.84 26.15 19.77
C PRO A 195 -0.96 27.14 20.54
N SER A 196 -0.95 28.40 20.10
CA SER A 196 -0.19 29.50 20.72
C SER A 196 1.35 29.42 20.64
N ASN A 197 1.92 28.38 20.02
CA ASN A 197 3.37 28.23 19.87
C ASN A 197 3.74 27.90 18.42
N SER A 198 3.99 28.93 17.61
CA SER A 198 4.34 28.78 16.18
C SER A 198 5.76 28.27 15.93
N THR A 199 6.67 28.49 16.88
CA THR A 199 8.11 28.19 16.75
C THR A 199 8.55 26.90 17.45
N GLY A 200 7.60 26.13 17.98
CA GLY A 200 7.86 24.83 18.60
C GLY A 200 8.40 23.80 17.59
N SER A 201 8.94 22.70 18.10
CA SER A 201 9.42 21.59 17.25
C SER A 201 8.58 20.33 17.51
N PRO A 202 7.47 20.12 16.79
CA PRO A 202 6.54 19.04 17.10
C PRO A 202 6.97 17.70 16.52
N CYS A 203 6.67 16.63 17.23
CA CYS A 203 6.63 15.26 16.75
C CYS A 203 5.29 14.61 17.13
N ILE A 204 4.89 13.57 16.40
CA ILE A 204 3.65 12.84 16.65
C ILE A 204 3.99 11.50 17.27
N GLU A 205 3.40 11.22 18.42
CA GLU A 205 3.37 9.90 19.03
C GLU A 205 2.06 9.20 18.67
N ILE A 206 2.17 7.93 18.28
CA ILE A 206 1.05 7.07 17.93
C ILE A 206 1.09 5.86 18.84
N ASP A 207 0.08 5.71 19.69
CA ASP A 207 -0.10 4.51 20.51
C ASP A 207 -1.22 3.65 19.94
N VAL A 208 -0.91 2.38 19.67
CA VAL A 208 -1.91 1.34 19.44
C VAL A 208 -2.22 0.74 20.80
N LEU A 209 -3.40 1.05 21.32
CA LEU A 209 -3.86 0.66 22.66
C LEU A 209 -4.89 -0.46 22.53
N GLY A 210 -4.53 -1.68 22.95
CA GLY A 210 -5.41 -2.84 22.86
C GLY A 210 -5.04 -3.92 23.87
N MET A 211 -5.17 -5.18 23.45
CA MET A 211 -4.55 -6.27 24.20
C MET A 211 -3.02 -6.19 24.11
N PRO A 212 -2.25 -6.76 25.06
CA PRO A 212 -0.80 -6.63 25.09
C PRO A 212 -0.09 -7.11 23.81
N LEU A 213 -0.67 -8.07 23.10
CA LEU A 213 -0.13 -8.57 21.82
C LEU A 213 -0.26 -7.56 20.67
N ASP A 214 -1.35 -6.79 20.65
CA ASP A 214 -1.62 -5.79 19.59
C ASP A 214 -1.02 -4.41 19.94
N SER A 215 -0.55 -4.21 21.17
CA SER A 215 -0.12 -2.90 21.66
C SER A 215 1.28 -2.55 21.19
N CYS A 216 1.44 -1.37 20.58
CA CYS A 216 2.73 -0.85 20.13
C CYS A 216 2.75 0.70 20.13
N HIS A 217 3.95 1.28 20.07
CA HIS A 217 4.18 2.73 20.11
C HIS A 217 5.09 3.14 18.95
N PHE A 218 4.74 4.26 18.31
CA PHE A 218 5.53 4.89 17.25
C PHE A 218 5.71 6.38 17.55
N ARG A 219 6.80 6.96 17.04
CA ARG A 219 7.08 8.39 17.15
C ARG A 219 7.76 8.89 15.89
N THR A 220 7.25 10.00 15.34
CA THR A 220 7.86 10.66 14.17
C THR A 220 9.09 11.49 14.57
N LYS A 221 9.89 11.87 13.59
CA LYS A 221 10.97 12.85 13.79
C LYS A 221 10.38 14.23 14.15
N PRO A 222 11.06 15.01 15.01
CA PRO A 222 10.63 16.38 15.29
C PRO A 222 10.88 17.29 14.09
N ILE A 223 9.88 18.08 13.70
CA ILE A 223 10.03 19.13 12.68
C ILE A 223 10.54 20.39 13.37
N HIS A 224 11.66 20.94 12.92
CA HIS A 224 12.28 22.07 13.59
C HIS A 224 11.48 23.37 13.36
N ARG A 225 11.09 24.03 14.46
CA ARG A 225 10.51 25.39 14.48
C ARG A 225 9.32 25.60 13.53
N ASN A 226 8.50 24.58 13.34
CA ASN A 226 7.27 24.68 12.55
C ASN A 226 6.16 23.83 13.17
N THR A 227 5.17 24.48 13.75
CA THR A 227 3.94 23.86 14.28
C THR A 227 2.69 24.22 13.48
N LEU A 228 2.81 25.11 12.50
CA LEU A 228 1.68 25.63 11.72
C LEU A 228 1.30 24.68 10.59
N ASN A 229 2.29 24.16 9.87
CA ASN A 229 2.11 23.22 8.75
C ASN A 229 3.24 22.18 8.62
N PRO A 230 3.63 21.48 9.72
CA PRO A 230 4.69 20.47 9.65
C PRO A 230 4.34 19.32 8.70
N MET A 231 5.35 18.84 7.95
CA MET A 231 5.26 17.69 7.06
C MET A 231 6.21 16.60 7.57
N TRP A 232 5.69 15.40 7.86
CA TRP A 232 6.49 14.25 8.29
C TRP A 232 6.66 13.22 7.18
N ASN A 233 5.55 12.86 6.54
CA ASN A 233 5.47 11.77 5.56
C ASN A 233 6.13 10.46 6.05
N GLU A 234 5.88 10.11 7.31
CA GLU A 234 6.41 8.89 7.94
C GLU A 234 5.34 7.80 8.00
N GLN A 235 5.72 6.57 7.65
CA GLN A 235 4.83 5.43 7.59
C GLN A 235 5.17 4.42 8.70
N PHE A 236 4.13 3.94 9.38
CA PHE A 236 4.21 2.89 10.39
C PHE A 236 3.36 1.69 9.96
N LEU A 237 3.89 0.49 10.24
CA LEU A 237 3.22 -0.78 9.98
C LEU A 237 3.02 -1.51 11.30
N PHE A 238 1.81 -1.98 11.56
CA PHE A 238 1.48 -2.77 12.75
C PHE A 238 0.45 -3.84 12.43
N ARG A 239 0.42 -4.89 13.26
CA ARG A 239 -0.45 -6.05 13.11
C ARG A 239 -1.44 -6.10 14.27
N VAL A 240 -2.70 -6.39 13.97
CA VAL A 240 -3.78 -6.43 14.96
C VAL A 240 -4.60 -7.69 14.81
N HIS A 241 -4.76 -8.46 15.88
CA HIS A 241 -5.62 -9.63 15.91
C HIS A 241 -7.03 -9.27 16.41
N PHE A 242 -7.15 -8.43 17.44
CA PHE A 242 -8.43 -8.13 18.09
C PHE A 242 -8.91 -6.70 17.84
N GLU A 243 -9.31 -6.42 16.60
CA GLU A 243 -9.71 -5.09 16.12
C GLU A 243 -10.89 -4.45 16.87
N ASP A 244 -11.74 -5.26 17.51
CA ASP A 244 -12.96 -4.82 18.20
C ASP A 244 -12.69 -3.94 19.42
N LEU A 245 -11.49 -3.99 20.00
CA LEU A 245 -11.15 -3.22 21.20
C LEU A 245 -9.74 -2.65 21.14
N VAL A 246 -9.37 -2.13 19.96
CA VAL A 246 -8.14 -1.38 19.74
C VAL A 246 -8.46 0.10 19.52
N PHE A 247 -7.66 0.96 20.13
CA PHE A 247 -7.74 2.41 20.02
C PHE A 247 -6.42 2.95 19.50
N LEU A 248 -6.49 3.91 18.58
CA LEU A 248 -5.36 4.66 18.09
C LEU A 248 -5.33 6.00 18.81
N ARG A 249 -4.26 6.26 19.56
CA ARG A 249 -4.00 7.57 20.16
C ARG A 249 -2.98 8.30 19.32
N PHE A 250 -3.33 9.51 18.88
CA PHE A 250 -2.44 10.48 18.28
C PHE A 250 -2.14 11.54 19.34
N ALA A 251 -0.88 11.76 19.66
CA ALA A 251 -0.45 12.81 20.58
C ALA A 251 0.61 13.68 19.92
N VAL A 252 0.37 15.00 19.90
CA VAL A 252 1.35 15.98 19.44
C VAL A 252 2.24 16.33 20.62
N VAL A 253 3.53 16.00 20.52
CA VAL A 253 4.53 16.29 21.54
C VAL A 253 5.44 17.40 21.05
N GLU A 254 5.55 18.48 21.83
CA GLU A 254 6.57 19.48 21.59
C GLU A 254 7.93 18.93 22.07
N ASN A 255 8.89 18.79 21.18
CA ASN A 255 10.13 18.08 21.46
C ASN A 255 11.03 18.76 22.52
N ASN A 256 10.96 20.09 22.65
CA ASN A 256 11.81 20.84 23.57
C ASN A 256 11.34 20.71 25.03
N SER A 257 10.04 20.89 25.25
CA SER A 257 9.40 20.78 26.57
C SER A 257 9.00 19.34 26.92
N SER A 258 8.95 18.45 25.92
CA SER A 258 8.31 17.13 25.97
C SER A 258 6.83 17.18 26.39
N ALA A 259 6.18 18.33 26.26
CA ALA A 259 4.78 18.50 26.61
C ALA A 259 3.86 18.01 25.48
N VAL A 260 2.76 17.35 25.86
CA VAL A 260 1.67 17.05 24.92
C VAL A 260 0.86 18.32 24.73
N THR A 261 0.73 18.78 23.49
CA THR A 261 0.05 20.03 23.14
C THR A 261 -1.35 19.80 22.57
N ALA A 262 -1.56 18.66 21.91
CA ALA A 262 -2.85 18.24 21.39
C ALA A 262 -2.91 16.70 21.38
N GLN A 263 -4.10 16.14 21.43
CA GLN A 263 -4.31 14.70 21.42
C GLN A 263 -5.61 14.32 20.70
N ARG A 264 -5.71 13.09 20.19
CA ARG A 264 -6.97 12.49 19.73
C ARG A 264 -6.90 10.98 19.90
N ILE A 265 -7.97 10.37 20.40
CA ILE A 265 -8.11 8.91 20.46
C ILE A 265 -9.28 8.48 19.58
N ILE A 266 -9.06 7.49 18.71
CA ILE A 266 -10.08 6.97 17.78
C ILE A 266 -10.10 5.43 17.88
N PRO A 267 -11.26 4.78 18.04
CA PRO A 267 -11.36 3.32 17.91
C PRO A 267 -10.88 2.88 16.52
N LEU A 268 -10.07 1.81 16.42
CA LEU A 268 -9.47 1.37 15.16
C LEU A 268 -10.53 1.11 14.07
N LYS A 269 -11.65 0.50 14.44
CA LYS A 269 -12.79 0.26 13.53
C LYS A 269 -13.52 1.53 13.06
N ALA A 270 -13.36 2.66 13.76
CA ALA A 270 -13.90 3.94 13.33
C ALA A 270 -12.98 4.69 12.36
N LEU A 271 -11.71 4.26 12.23
CA LEU A 271 -10.78 4.87 11.27
C LEU A 271 -11.16 4.51 9.83
N LYS A 272 -11.48 5.52 9.02
CA LYS A 272 -11.76 5.35 7.60
C LYS A 272 -10.46 5.20 6.80
N ARG A 273 -10.42 4.25 5.87
CA ARG A 273 -9.30 4.02 4.95
C ARG A 273 -9.01 5.24 4.06
N GLY A 274 -7.77 5.32 3.59
CA GLY A 274 -7.25 6.32 2.65
C GLY A 274 -6.82 7.63 3.32
N TYR A 275 -6.68 8.66 2.50
CA TYR A 275 -6.31 10.02 2.91
C TYR A 275 -7.45 10.71 3.68
N ARG A 276 -7.18 11.16 4.91
CA ARG A 276 -8.16 11.76 5.82
C ARG A 276 -7.54 12.83 6.70
N HIS A 277 -8.36 13.81 7.10
CA HIS A 277 -8.05 14.70 8.21
C HIS A 277 -8.55 14.09 9.52
N VAL A 278 -7.71 14.13 10.56
CA VAL A 278 -8.03 13.80 11.93
C VAL A 278 -8.05 15.08 12.74
N GLN A 279 -9.22 15.47 13.23
CA GLN A 279 -9.36 16.62 14.12
C GLN A 279 -8.68 16.34 15.45
N LEU A 280 -7.84 17.26 15.91
CA LEU A 280 -7.17 17.18 17.20
C LEU A 280 -7.99 17.86 18.29
N HIS A 281 -7.83 17.36 19.52
CA HIS A 281 -8.44 17.92 20.71
C HIS A 281 -7.35 18.47 21.64
N ASN A 282 -7.74 19.33 22.58
CA ASN A 282 -6.88 19.75 23.68
C ASN A 282 -6.75 18.63 24.74
N LEU A 283 -6.03 18.92 25.84
CA LEU A 283 -5.83 17.96 26.92
C LEU A 283 -7.11 17.65 27.72
N HIS A 284 -8.09 18.56 27.69
CA HIS A 284 -9.44 18.39 28.27
C HIS A 284 -10.41 17.68 27.32
N ASN A 285 -9.91 17.12 26.21
CA ASN A 285 -10.67 16.42 25.18
C ASN A 285 -11.72 17.29 24.44
N GLU A 286 -11.55 18.60 24.44
CA GLU A 286 -12.35 19.55 23.66
C GLU A 286 -11.74 19.72 22.27
N ALA A 287 -12.59 19.84 21.24
CA ALA A 287 -12.13 19.96 19.86
C ALA A 287 -11.38 21.28 19.62
N LEU A 288 -10.19 21.20 19.02
CA LEU A 288 -9.45 22.37 18.54
C LEU A 288 -9.89 22.66 17.12
N GLU A 289 -10.62 23.75 16.86
CA GLU A 289 -11.29 24.01 15.57
C GLU A 289 -10.39 23.93 14.33
N ILE A 290 -9.12 24.35 14.46
CA ILE A 290 -8.19 24.46 13.33
C ILE A 290 -7.17 23.31 13.33
N SER A 291 -6.89 22.73 14.49
CA SER A 291 -5.79 21.78 14.65
C SER A 291 -6.15 20.40 14.11
N SER A 292 -5.40 19.92 13.13
CA SER A 292 -5.65 18.61 12.51
C SER A 292 -4.37 17.91 12.05
N LEU A 293 -4.45 16.61 11.83
CA LEU A 293 -3.43 15.81 11.15
C LEU A 293 -3.98 15.31 9.81
N PHE A 294 -3.18 15.36 8.75
CA PHE A 294 -3.48 14.69 7.50
C PHE A 294 -2.75 13.36 7.46
N ILE A 295 -3.51 12.27 7.31
CA ILE A 295 -3.03 10.90 7.41
C ILE A 295 -3.49 10.06 6.21
N ASN A 296 -2.78 8.99 5.92
CA ASN A 296 -3.23 7.91 5.04
C ASN A 296 -3.29 6.61 5.83
N SER A 297 -4.37 5.85 5.72
CA SER A 297 -4.50 4.54 6.39
C SER A 297 -4.89 3.43 5.42
N ARG A 298 -4.26 2.26 5.56
CA ARG A 298 -4.54 1.07 4.78
C ARG A 298 -4.68 -0.12 5.72
N ARG A 299 -5.56 -1.06 5.36
CA ARG A 299 -5.76 -2.34 6.04
C ARG A 299 -5.70 -3.44 4.99
N MET A 300 -4.85 -4.43 5.21
CA MET A 300 -4.76 -5.66 4.44
C MET A 300 -5.11 -6.84 5.34
N GLU A 301 -5.69 -7.87 4.74
CA GLU A 301 -5.84 -9.17 5.34
C GLU A 301 -5.31 -10.19 4.33
N GLU A 302 -4.29 -10.97 4.70
CA GLU A 302 -3.75 -11.96 3.79
C GLU A 302 -4.81 -13.04 3.51
N SER A 303 -4.89 -13.46 2.24
CA SER A 303 -5.76 -14.56 1.85
C SER A 303 -5.36 -15.83 2.60
N PRO A 304 -6.31 -16.62 3.10
CA PRO A 304 -6.00 -17.83 3.86
C PRO A 304 -5.15 -18.78 3.01
N SER A 305 -3.90 -19.03 3.42
CA SER A 305 -3.01 -20.01 2.82
C SER A 305 -2.90 -21.23 3.74
N GLY A 306 -3.56 -22.34 3.38
CA GLY A 306 -3.54 -23.57 4.18
C GLY A 306 -4.54 -23.58 5.33
N ASN A 307 -4.11 -23.97 6.53
CA ASN A 307 -4.98 -24.15 7.71
C ASN A 307 -5.17 -22.87 8.56
N THR A 308 -4.63 -21.71 8.14
CA THR A 308 -4.70 -20.47 8.92
C THR A 308 -5.95 -19.67 8.56
N LEU A 309 -6.63 -19.15 9.59
CA LEU A 309 -7.83 -18.33 9.43
C LEU A 309 -7.53 -16.89 9.86
N PRO A 310 -8.01 -15.89 9.10
CA PRO A 310 -7.90 -14.50 9.48
C PRO A 310 -8.58 -14.19 10.82
N ALA A 311 -7.90 -13.43 11.68
CA ALA A 311 -8.35 -13.13 13.03
C ALA A 311 -9.72 -12.43 13.06
N SER A 312 -9.99 -11.54 12.09
CA SER A 312 -11.27 -10.82 12.01
C SER A 312 -12.47 -11.77 11.85
N MET A 313 -12.28 -12.93 11.21
CA MET A 313 -13.31 -13.95 11.06
C MET A 313 -13.51 -14.77 12.33
N LEU A 314 -12.42 -15.10 13.02
CA LEU A 314 -12.43 -15.88 14.25
C LEU A 314 -13.10 -15.14 15.42
N PHE A 315 -12.93 -13.82 15.47
CA PHE A 315 -13.53 -12.95 16.49
C PHE A 315 -14.93 -12.42 16.11
N SER A 316 -15.45 -12.73 14.93
CA SER A 316 -16.77 -12.28 14.47
C SER A 316 -17.77 -13.42 14.32
N THR A 317 -19.06 -13.09 14.40
CA THR A 317 -20.16 -14.03 14.22
C THR A 317 -20.83 -13.85 12.86
N ALA A 318 -21.52 -14.87 12.36
CA ALA A 318 -22.21 -14.81 11.07
C ALA A 318 -23.31 -13.72 11.07
N GLU A 319 -24.08 -13.63 12.15
CA GLU A 319 -25.13 -12.61 12.34
C GLU A 319 -24.56 -11.20 12.27
N ARG A 320 -23.46 -10.93 13.01
CA ARG A 320 -22.80 -9.62 12.99
C ARG A 320 -22.26 -9.27 11.61
N ARG A 321 -21.68 -10.24 10.88
CA ARG A 321 -21.21 -10.02 9.49
C ARG A 321 -22.37 -9.71 8.55
N ALA A 322 -23.50 -10.39 8.71
CA ALA A 322 -24.70 -10.16 7.90
C ALA A 322 -25.33 -8.78 8.16
N ALA A 323 -25.24 -8.27 9.39
CA ALA A 323 -25.79 -6.97 9.77
C ALA A 323 -24.99 -5.76 9.24
N VAL A 324 -23.69 -5.93 8.94
CA VAL A 324 -22.86 -4.84 8.42
C VAL A 324 -23.02 -4.74 6.91
N ALA A 325 -23.50 -3.59 6.44
CA ALA A 325 -23.62 -3.27 5.02
C ALA A 325 -22.28 -2.78 4.45
N TYR A 326 -21.87 -3.38 3.34
CA TYR A 326 -20.73 -3.00 2.52
C TYR A 326 -21.20 -2.59 1.14
N LYS A 327 -20.36 -1.84 0.43
CA LYS A 327 -20.59 -1.47 -0.98
C LYS A 327 -19.55 -2.13 -1.86
N VAL A 328 -20.00 -2.71 -2.97
CA VAL A 328 -19.13 -3.30 -3.99
C VAL A 328 -19.42 -2.66 -5.34
N THR A 329 -18.37 -2.36 -6.10
CA THR A 329 -18.45 -1.81 -7.45
C THR A 329 -18.11 -2.90 -8.45
N ILE A 330 -18.97 -3.11 -9.43
CA ILE A 330 -18.82 -4.14 -10.46
C ILE A 330 -18.83 -3.48 -11.83
N HIS A 331 -17.84 -3.81 -12.65
CA HIS A 331 -17.68 -3.30 -14.01
C HIS A 331 -18.24 -4.29 -15.03
N GLY A 332 -18.64 -3.79 -16.21
CA GLY A 332 -19.03 -4.65 -17.35
C GLY A 332 -20.43 -5.26 -17.25
N ILE A 333 -21.28 -4.77 -16.34
CA ILE A 333 -22.69 -5.19 -16.29
C ILE A 333 -23.43 -4.56 -17.48
N PRO A 334 -24.25 -5.32 -18.23
CA PRO A 334 -25.07 -4.78 -19.30
C PRO A 334 -25.95 -3.64 -18.79
N GLY A 335 -25.70 -2.43 -19.28
CA GLY A 335 -26.38 -1.22 -18.81
C GLY A 335 -25.78 0.05 -19.40
N PRO A 336 -26.37 1.22 -19.10
CA PRO A 336 -25.89 2.50 -19.60
C PRO A 336 -24.59 2.96 -18.91
N GLU A 337 -24.36 2.56 -17.66
CA GLU A 337 -23.18 2.94 -16.88
C GLU A 337 -22.05 1.92 -17.03
N PRO A 338 -20.78 2.34 -17.04
CA PRO A 338 -19.62 1.44 -17.14
C PRO A 338 -19.38 0.59 -15.88
N PHE A 339 -20.04 0.93 -14.77
CA PHE A 339 -20.02 0.18 -13.52
C PHE A 339 -21.29 0.42 -12.72
N THR A 340 -21.66 -0.54 -11.87
CA THR A 340 -22.81 -0.45 -10.97
C THR A 340 -22.37 -0.74 -9.54
N VAL A 341 -22.99 -0.07 -8.56
CA VAL A 341 -22.70 -0.26 -7.13
C VAL A 341 -23.81 -1.04 -6.45
N PHE A 342 -23.44 -2.08 -5.70
CA PHE A 342 -24.36 -2.91 -4.93
C PHE A 342 -24.09 -2.78 -3.43
N ASN A 343 -25.16 -2.83 -2.65
CA ASN A 343 -25.07 -3.01 -1.20
C ASN A 343 -25.08 -4.52 -0.91
N ILE A 344 -24.04 -4.99 -0.23
CA ILE A 344 -23.85 -6.40 0.15
C ILE A 344 -23.64 -6.51 1.66
N SER A 345 -23.77 -7.70 2.21
CA SER A 345 -23.42 -7.97 3.61
C SER A 345 -22.05 -8.62 3.71
N GLY A 346 -21.48 -8.70 4.93
CA GLY A 346 -20.18 -9.33 5.16
C GLY A 346 -20.11 -10.82 4.82
N GLY A 347 -21.26 -11.48 4.62
CA GLY A 347 -21.36 -12.90 4.23
C GLY A 347 -21.76 -13.13 2.77
N THR A 348 -21.93 -12.09 1.97
CA THR A 348 -22.36 -12.25 0.56
C THR A 348 -21.26 -12.91 -0.27
N THR A 349 -21.57 -14.06 -0.86
CA THR A 349 -20.69 -14.78 -1.80
C THR A 349 -20.89 -14.29 -3.24
N ALA A 350 -19.96 -14.64 -4.13
CA ALA A 350 -20.06 -14.33 -5.55
C ALA A 350 -21.36 -14.87 -6.18
N ALA A 351 -21.79 -16.10 -5.83
CA ALA A 351 -23.03 -16.69 -6.33
C ALA A 351 -24.27 -15.88 -5.93
N HIS A 352 -24.36 -15.45 -4.67
CA HIS A 352 -25.47 -14.63 -4.19
C HIS A 352 -25.57 -13.29 -4.96
N LEU A 353 -24.42 -12.64 -5.19
CA LEU A 353 -24.38 -11.40 -5.95
C LEU A 353 -24.74 -11.63 -7.43
N LEU A 354 -24.29 -12.71 -8.06
CA LEU A 354 -24.67 -13.07 -9.43
C LEU A 354 -26.17 -13.29 -9.55
N HIS A 355 -26.81 -13.99 -8.61
CA HIS A 355 -28.26 -14.13 -8.58
C HIS A 355 -28.97 -12.78 -8.44
N GLN A 356 -28.46 -11.86 -7.62
CA GLN A 356 -29.01 -10.51 -7.48
C GLN A 356 -28.85 -9.68 -8.76
N LEU A 357 -27.72 -9.80 -9.45
CA LEU A 357 -27.45 -9.16 -10.74
C LEU A 357 -28.45 -9.64 -11.80
N LEU A 358 -28.60 -10.95 -11.94
CA LEU A 358 -29.50 -11.57 -12.92
C LEU A 358 -30.97 -11.23 -12.67
N ALA A 359 -31.37 -11.08 -11.41
CA ALA A 359 -32.72 -10.62 -11.06
C ALA A 359 -32.98 -9.15 -11.46
N THR A 360 -31.93 -8.34 -11.55
CA THR A 360 -32.02 -6.92 -11.92
C THR A 360 -32.01 -6.75 -13.45
N THR A 361 -31.25 -7.58 -14.17
CA THR A 361 -31.22 -7.66 -15.63
C THR A 361 -32.38 -8.50 -16.16
N LYS A 362 -33.61 -8.02 -16.03
CA LYS A 362 -34.80 -8.63 -16.65
C LYS A 362 -34.67 -8.56 -18.18
N GLY A 363 -34.15 -9.61 -18.84
CA GLY A 363 -34.08 -9.57 -20.31
C GLY A 363 -33.48 -10.75 -21.06
N THR A 364 -32.74 -11.67 -20.44
CA THR A 364 -32.06 -12.72 -21.22
C THR A 364 -32.24 -14.08 -20.58
N GLU A 365 -32.89 -14.99 -21.31
CA GLU A 365 -33.02 -16.43 -21.06
C GLU A 365 -31.64 -17.12 -21.08
N SER A 366 -30.77 -16.75 -20.15
CA SER A 366 -29.42 -17.31 -20.00
C SER A 366 -29.28 -17.88 -18.60
N CYS A 367 -28.70 -19.07 -18.52
CA CYS A 367 -28.58 -19.80 -17.27
C CYS A 367 -27.61 -19.05 -16.35
N ALA A 368 -27.83 -19.09 -15.03
CA ALA A 368 -26.92 -18.48 -14.06
C ALA A 368 -25.46 -18.99 -14.18
N THR A 369 -25.26 -20.12 -14.87
CA THR A 369 -23.96 -20.73 -15.17
C THR A 369 -23.15 -20.05 -16.28
N ASP A 370 -23.76 -19.12 -17.03
CA ASP A 370 -23.14 -18.52 -18.21
C ASP A 370 -22.33 -17.25 -17.87
N TYR A 371 -22.51 -16.74 -16.65
CA TYR A 371 -21.85 -15.55 -16.15
C TYR A 371 -20.95 -15.87 -14.95
N PHE A 372 -19.84 -15.15 -14.84
CA PHE A 372 -18.97 -15.25 -13.69
C PHE A 372 -18.39 -13.88 -13.34
N LEU A 373 -17.93 -13.75 -12.09
CA LEU A 373 -17.20 -12.58 -11.63
C LEU A 373 -15.70 -12.83 -11.73
N MET A 374 -14.97 -11.81 -12.15
CA MET A 374 -13.52 -11.86 -12.33
C MET A 374 -12.87 -10.74 -11.51
N GLU A 375 -11.85 -11.10 -10.74
CA GLU A 375 -10.93 -10.15 -10.12
C GLU A 375 -9.93 -9.70 -11.19
N GLU A 376 -9.85 -8.39 -11.42
CA GLU A 376 -8.83 -7.78 -12.26
C GLU A 376 -7.92 -6.87 -11.42
N LYS A 377 -6.60 -7.04 -11.52
CA LYS A 377 -5.62 -6.10 -10.99
C LYS A 377 -4.92 -5.41 -12.16
N SER A 378 -5.29 -4.15 -12.41
CA SER A 378 -4.68 -3.30 -13.43
C SER A 378 -3.43 -2.64 -12.87
N PHE A 379 -2.26 -2.87 -13.47
CA PHE A 379 -1.01 -2.26 -13.04
C PHE A 379 -0.83 -0.84 -13.58
N ILE A 380 -0.46 0.09 -12.71
CA ILE A 380 -0.17 1.48 -13.06
C ILE A 380 1.35 1.60 -13.23
N SER A 381 1.83 1.79 -14.47
CA SER A 381 3.24 2.10 -14.69
C SER A 381 3.56 3.48 -14.11
N LYS A 382 4.62 3.56 -13.28
CA LYS A 382 5.14 4.84 -12.76
C LYS A 382 5.95 5.61 -13.81
N GLU A 383 6.37 4.95 -14.89
CA GLU A 383 7.21 5.53 -15.94
C GLU A 383 6.53 5.45 -17.30
N LYS A 384 6.58 6.55 -18.08
CA LYS A 384 5.90 6.69 -19.38
C LYS A 384 6.35 5.69 -20.46
N ASN A 385 7.41 4.92 -20.22
CA ASN A 385 8.09 4.10 -21.25
C ASN A 385 8.06 2.58 -21.03
N GLU A 386 7.41 2.05 -19.98
CA GLU A 386 7.27 0.60 -19.84
C GLU A 386 5.93 0.12 -20.44
N CYS A 387 6.00 -0.90 -21.31
CA CYS A 387 4.84 -1.61 -21.84
C CYS A 387 3.88 -1.99 -20.69
N ARG A 388 2.60 -1.60 -20.80
CA ARG A 388 1.58 -1.94 -19.79
C ARG A 388 1.57 -3.45 -19.61
N LYS A 389 2.04 -3.93 -18.45
CA LYS A 389 1.90 -5.35 -18.08
C LYS A 389 0.42 -5.72 -18.22
N PRO A 390 0.09 -6.87 -18.83
CA PRO A 390 -1.30 -7.30 -18.95
C PRO A 390 -1.92 -7.36 -17.54
N PRO A 391 -3.19 -6.97 -17.40
CA PRO A 391 -3.84 -6.98 -16.10
C PRO A 391 -3.87 -8.42 -15.57
N PHE A 392 -3.60 -8.58 -14.28
CA PHE A 392 -3.79 -9.89 -13.64
C PHE A 392 -5.29 -10.15 -13.57
N GLN A 393 -5.72 -11.32 -14.02
CA GLN A 393 -7.11 -11.72 -14.04
C GLN A 393 -7.28 -13.08 -13.35
N ARG A 394 -8.24 -13.16 -12.42
CA ARG A 394 -8.58 -14.39 -11.70
C ARG A 394 -10.10 -14.55 -11.63
N VAL A 395 -10.59 -15.73 -12.00
CA VAL A 395 -12.01 -16.06 -11.82
C VAL A 395 -12.32 -16.22 -10.33
N ILE A 396 -13.36 -15.53 -9.86
CA ILE A 396 -13.83 -15.59 -8.48
C ILE A 396 -14.71 -16.83 -8.32
N GLY A 397 -14.43 -17.65 -7.30
CA GLY A 397 -15.20 -18.87 -7.05
C GLY A 397 -16.64 -18.56 -6.59
N PRO A 398 -17.66 -19.39 -6.88
CA PRO A 398 -19.05 -19.13 -6.50
C PRO A 398 -19.26 -18.94 -4.98
N GLU A 399 -18.51 -19.70 -4.17
CA GLU A 399 -18.55 -19.67 -2.70
C GLU A 399 -17.61 -18.63 -2.07
N GLU A 400 -16.83 -17.91 -2.88
CA GLU A 400 -15.85 -16.94 -2.38
C GLU A 400 -16.55 -15.68 -1.85
N GLY A 401 -16.13 -15.20 -0.67
CA GLY A 401 -16.69 -14.02 -0.03
C GLY A 401 -16.15 -12.72 -0.65
N LEU A 402 -17.04 -11.86 -1.13
CA LEU A 402 -16.63 -10.63 -1.84
C LEU A 402 -15.97 -9.60 -0.92
N VAL A 403 -16.42 -9.50 0.33
CA VAL A 403 -15.82 -8.57 1.31
C VAL A 403 -14.40 -9.03 1.69
N GLN A 404 -14.14 -10.34 1.74
CA GLN A 404 -12.80 -10.87 1.95
C GLN A 404 -11.88 -10.51 0.79
N LEU A 405 -12.36 -10.67 -0.44
CA LEU A 405 -11.64 -10.26 -1.64
C LEU A 405 -11.25 -8.78 -1.60
N LEU A 406 -12.20 -7.88 -1.30
CA LEU A 406 -11.93 -6.45 -1.19
C LEU A 406 -10.94 -6.11 -0.06
N ASN A 407 -10.92 -6.89 1.02
CA ASN A 407 -9.98 -6.73 2.13
C ASN A 407 -8.58 -7.29 1.84
N SER A 408 -8.44 -8.17 0.85
CA SER A 408 -7.14 -8.68 0.40
C SER A 408 -6.34 -7.65 -0.41
N TRP A 409 -7.02 -6.67 -1.01
CA TRP A 409 -6.36 -5.64 -1.81
C TRP A 409 -5.66 -4.62 -0.93
N PHE A 410 -4.43 -4.27 -1.31
CA PHE A 410 -3.61 -3.26 -0.65
C PHE A 410 -3.18 -2.17 -1.61
N PRO A 411 -3.67 -0.94 -1.42
CA PRO A 411 -3.42 0.15 -2.36
C PRO A 411 -1.97 0.65 -2.28
N GLU A 412 -1.53 1.35 -3.32
CA GLU A 412 -0.18 1.92 -3.50
C GLU A 412 0.95 0.90 -3.78
N GLU A 413 0.61 -0.36 -4.04
CA GLU A 413 1.54 -1.39 -4.55
C GLU A 413 1.63 -1.43 -6.10
N GLY A 414 1.16 -0.37 -6.77
CA GLY A 414 1.24 -0.25 -8.23
C GLY A 414 0.13 -0.98 -8.99
N TYR A 415 -0.94 -1.42 -8.34
CA TYR A 415 -2.14 -1.93 -8.99
C TYR A 415 -3.43 -1.30 -8.46
N VAL A 416 -4.49 -1.40 -9.26
CA VAL A 416 -5.88 -1.09 -8.88
C VAL A 416 -6.72 -2.33 -9.12
N GLY A 417 -7.38 -2.80 -8.05
CA GLY A 417 -8.31 -3.92 -8.11
C GLY A 417 -9.68 -3.50 -8.64
N ARG A 418 -10.28 -4.34 -9.48
CA ARG A 418 -11.66 -4.23 -9.99
C ARG A 418 -12.33 -5.61 -9.94
N ILE A 419 -13.64 -5.61 -9.79
CA ILE A 419 -14.48 -6.79 -10.01
C ILE A 419 -15.22 -6.58 -11.33
N ILE A 420 -15.10 -7.54 -12.24
CA ILE A 420 -15.68 -7.48 -13.59
C ILE A 420 -16.71 -8.59 -13.74
N PHE A 421 -17.85 -8.25 -14.30
CA PHE A 421 -18.86 -9.18 -14.77
C PHE A 421 -18.52 -9.59 -16.22
N LYS A 422 -18.38 -10.90 -16.47
CA LYS A 422 -18.09 -11.43 -17.82
C LYS A 422 -18.99 -12.61 -18.15
N THR A 423 -19.28 -12.75 -19.44
CA THR A 423 -19.88 -13.97 -20.00
C THR A 423 -18.81 -15.02 -20.27
N ARG A 424 -19.21 -16.29 -20.28
CA ARG A 424 -18.32 -17.41 -20.64
C ARG A 424 -17.80 -17.31 -22.08
N GLU A 425 -18.59 -16.74 -22.99
CA GLU A 425 -18.26 -16.56 -24.40
C GLU A 425 -17.19 -15.48 -24.62
N GLU A 426 -17.29 -14.33 -23.94
CA GLU A 426 -16.29 -13.25 -24.00
C GLU A 426 -14.91 -13.71 -23.50
N ASN A 427 -14.86 -14.59 -22.49
CA ASN A 427 -13.60 -15.14 -21.97
C ASN A 427 -12.90 -16.06 -22.98
N LEU A 428 -13.66 -16.87 -23.73
CA LEU A 428 -13.10 -17.72 -24.79
C LEU A 428 -12.51 -16.87 -25.93
N ASN A 429 -13.21 -15.80 -26.31
CA ASN A 429 -12.75 -14.88 -27.36
C ASN A 429 -11.49 -14.09 -26.93
N GLU A 430 -11.42 -13.62 -25.69
CA GLU A 430 -10.22 -12.98 -25.16
C GLU A 430 -9.05 -13.96 -25.01
N ARG A 431 -9.27 -15.20 -24.56
CA ARG A 431 -8.19 -16.20 -24.51
C ARG A 431 -7.58 -16.44 -25.88
N ASN A 432 -8.40 -16.48 -26.92
CA ASN A 432 -7.95 -16.64 -28.30
C ASN A 432 -7.13 -15.41 -28.77
N SER A 433 -7.60 -14.18 -28.48
CA SER A 433 -6.85 -12.97 -28.85
C SER A 433 -5.57 -12.78 -28.05
N PHE A 434 -5.56 -13.10 -26.75
CA PHE A 434 -4.35 -13.07 -25.93
C PHE A 434 -3.35 -14.15 -26.34
N GLN A 435 -3.81 -15.29 -26.89
CA GLN A 435 -2.92 -16.33 -27.41
C GLN A 435 -2.25 -15.90 -28.71
N GLU A 436 -2.97 -15.24 -29.62
CA GLU A 436 -2.38 -14.57 -30.79
C GLU A 436 -1.37 -13.49 -30.37
N THR A 437 -1.70 -12.68 -29.35
CA THR A 437 -0.79 -11.63 -28.84
C THR A 437 0.45 -12.21 -28.13
N LYS A 438 0.33 -13.38 -27.51
CA LYS A 438 1.46 -14.07 -26.85
C LYS A 438 2.39 -14.73 -27.87
N GLU A 439 1.84 -15.26 -28.96
CA GLU A 439 2.64 -15.77 -30.08
C GLU A 439 3.44 -14.65 -30.75
N GLU A 440 2.90 -13.43 -30.83
CA GLU A 440 3.67 -12.25 -31.27
C GLU A 440 4.74 -11.80 -30.24
N ALA A 441 4.46 -11.89 -28.93
CA ALA A 441 5.38 -11.42 -27.88
C ALA A 441 6.59 -12.35 -27.63
N VAL A 442 6.46 -13.66 -27.88
CA VAL A 442 7.55 -14.65 -27.71
C VAL A 442 8.72 -14.41 -28.70
N ILE A 443 8.53 -13.59 -29.73
CA ILE A 443 9.57 -13.21 -30.70
C ILE A 443 10.43 -12.03 -30.19
N SER A 444 10.12 -11.42 -29.04
CA SER A 444 10.83 -10.25 -28.50
C SER A 444 11.72 -10.53 -27.27
N SER A 445 12.71 -11.41 -27.40
CA SER A 445 13.80 -11.48 -26.42
C SER A 445 14.80 -10.34 -26.65
N GLU A 446 15.14 -9.59 -25.58
CA GLU A 446 15.97 -8.37 -25.66
C GLU A 446 17.44 -8.59 -26.11
N ASP A 447 17.89 -9.84 -26.23
CA ASP A 447 19.26 -10.22 -26.65
C ASP A 447 19.49 -10.22 -28.17
N ASP A 448 18.46 -9.89 -28.97
CA ASP A 448 18.53 -9.97 -30.42
C ASP A 448 18.51 -8.62 -31.15
N SER A 449 19.03 -7.57 -30.51
CA SER A 449 19.18 -6.23 -31.11
C SER A 449 20.64 -5.82 -31.34
N PHE A 450 20.89 -5.00 -32.36
CA PHE A 450 22.20 -4.46 -32.71
C PHE A 450 22.14 -2.95 -32.99
N PHE A 451 23.28 -2.28 -32.93
CA PHE A 451 23.37 -0.85 -33.23
C PHE A 451 23.79 -0.62 -34.69
N VAL A 452 22.96 0.12 -35.42
CA VAL A 452 23.23 0.57 -36.79
C VAL A 452 23.55 2.05 -36.78
N GLN A 453 24.64 2.45 -37.42
CA GLN A 453 24.98 3.86 -37.64
C GLN A 453 24.70 4.26 -39.09
N VAL A 454 23.74 5.15 -39.27
CA VAL A 454 23.32 5.70 -40.58
C VAL A 454 23.88 7.12 -40.73
N HIS A 455 24.51 7.39 -41.88
CA HIS A 455 25.17 8.64 -42.22
C HIS A 455 24.39 9.41 -43.30
N ASP A 456 24.67 10.71 -43.43
CA ASP A 456 24.03 11.64 -44.37
C ASP A 456 22.49 11.65 -44.26
N VAL A 457 21.96 11.55 -43.04
CA VAL A 457 20.51 11.55 -42.80
C VAL A 457 19.89 12.91 -43.14
N SER A 458 20.54 14.00 -42.72
CA SER A 458 20.21 15.37 -43.13
C SER A 458 21.44 16.28 -42.96
N PRO A 459 21.46 17.48 -43.57
CA PRO A 459 22.52 18.47 -43.33
C PRO A 459 22.64 18.87 -41.85
N GLU A 460 21.52 18.88 -41.12
CA GLU A 460 21.49 19.18 -39.68
C GLU A 460 21.89 17.98 -38.81
N GLN A 461 21.66 16.75 -39.30
CA GLN A 461 21.95 15.50 -38.60
C GLN A 461 22.81 14.56 -39.48
N PRO A 462 24.13 14.79 -39.54
CA PRO A 462 25.02 14.05 -40.44
C PRO A 462 25.18 12.57 -40.08
N ARG A 463 24.84 12.18 -38.84
CA ARG A 463 24.89 10.79 -38.36
C ARG A 463 23.81 10.51 -37.32
N THR A 464 23.22 9.32 -37.41
CA THR A 464 22.21 8.81 -36.48
C THR A 464 22.50 7.36 -36.12
N VAL A 465 22.46 7.03 -34.83
CA VAL A 465 22.61 5.65 -34.33
C VAL A 465 21.26 5.11 -33.92
N ILE A 466 20.93 3.89 -34.31
CA ILE A 466 19.64 3.23 -34.11
C ILE A 466 19.87 1.86 -33.48
N LYS A 467 19.04 1.49 -32.50
CA LYS A 467 18.99 0.13 -31.94
C LYS A 467 17.89 -0.63 -32.68
N ALA A 468 18.27 -1.61 -33.49
CA ALA A 468 17.35 -2.38 -34.33
C ALA A 468 17.48 -3.88 -34.05
N PRO A 469 16.40 -4.68 -34.14
CA PRO A 469 16.49 -6.15 -34.12
C PRO A 469 17.44 -6.71 -35.20
N ARG A 470 18.10 -7.85 -34.95
CA ARG A 470 19.05 -8.50 -35.90
C ARG A 470 18.39 -8.89 -37.22
N PHE A 471 17.08 -9.10 -37.24
CA PHE A 471 16.32 -9.42 -38.45
C PHE A 471 15.78 -8.17 -39.18
N SER A 472 16.06 -6.96 -38.71
CA SER A 472 15.57 -5.74 -39.36
C SER A 472 16.04 -5.61 -40.81
N THR A 473 15.07 -5.33 -41.67
CA THR A 473 15.29 -5.05 -43.09
C THR A 473 15.84 -3.64 -43.32
N ALA A 474 16.35 -3.37 -44.51
CA ALA A 474 16.78 -2.02 -44.88
C ALA A 474 15.63 -1.00 -44.73
N GLN A 475 14.40 -1.40 -45.05
CA GLN A 475 13.22 -0.54 -44.92
C GLN A 475 12.90 -0.22 -43.45
N ASP A 476 13.01 -1.19 -42.54
CA ASP A 476 12.80 -0.98 -41.11
C ASP A 476 13.81 0.03 -40.54
N VAL A 477 15.08 -0.10 -40.95
CA VAL A 477 16.16 0.81 -40.53
C VAL A 477 15.93 2.21 -41.10
N ILE A 478 15.50 2.35 -42.36
CA ILE A 478 15.14 3.64 -42.96
C ILE A 478 14.01 4.29 -42.17
N GLN A 479 12.93 3.55 -41.89
CA GLN A 479 11.78 4.08 -41.15
C GLN A 479 12.19 4.55 -39.74
N GLN A 480 12.98 3.77 -39.01
CA GLN A 480 13.50 4.18 -37.70
C GLN A 480 14.43 5.40 -37.79
N THR A 481 15.21 5.51 -38.87
CA THR A 481 16.08 6.67 -39.12
C THR A 481 15.27 7.94 -39.31
N LEU A 482 14.22 7.88 -40.15
CA LEU A 482 13.34 9.02 -40.43
C LEU A 482 12.54 9.42 -39.18
N CYS A 483 12.01 8.46 -38.42
CA CYS A 483 11.33 8.72 -37.15
C CYS A 483 12.24 9.43 -36.13
N LYS A 484 13.52 9.07 -36.10
CA LYS A 484 14.51 9.69 -35.20
C LYS A 484 14.97 11.07 -35.70
N ALA A 485 14.97 11.29 -37.02
CA ALA A 485 15.33 12.55 -37.67
C ALA A 485 14.13 13.45 -38.02
N LYS A 486 12.95 13.20 -37.44
CA LYS A 486 11.65 13.84 -37.74
C LYS A 486 11.59 15.38 -37.64
N TYR A 487 12.62 16.01 -37.09
CA TYR A 487 12.73 17.47 -36.98
C TYR A 487 13.68 18.09 -38.02
N SER A 488 14.30 17.29 -38.89
CA SER A 488 15.17 17.79 -39.97
C SER A 488 14.32 18.32 -41.13
N TYR A 489 14.64 19.51 -41.63
CA TYR A 489 13.85 20.19 -42.67
C TYR A 489 13.81 19.41 -43.99
N SER A 490 14.92 18.75 -44.35
CA SER A 490 15.00 17.88 -45.53
C SER A 490 14.11 16.64 -45.44
N ILE A 491 13.93 16.09 -44.24
CA ILE A 491 13.10 14.91 -43.99
C ILE A 491 11.62 15.27 -43.92
N LEU A 492 11.27 16.47 -43.44
CA LEU A 492 9.90 16.99 -43.47
C LEU A 492 9.38 17.21 -44.90
N SER A 493 10.29 17.53 -45.83
CA SER A 493 9.95 17.75 -47.24
C SER A 493 9.63 16.44 -47.98
N ASN A 494 10.22 15.32 -47.57
CA ASN A 494 10.01 13.98 -48.13
C ASN A 494 9.89 12.95 -46.98
N PRO A 495 8.69 12.77 -46.39
CA PRO A 495 8.52 11.94 -45.19
C PRO A 495 8.37 10.44 -45.49
N ASN A 496 8.13 10.05 -46.73
CA ASN A 496 7.82 8.67 -47.09
C ASN A 496 9.09 7.80 -47.08
N PRO A 497 9.16 6.73 -46.25
CA PRO A 497 10.31 5.83 -46.21
C PRO A 497 10.61 5.15 -47.56
N SER A 498 9.61 4.97 -48.42
CA SER A 498 9.75 4.32 -49.72
C SER A 498 10.59 5.11 -50.72
N ASP A 499 10.78 6.41 -50.48
CA ASP A 499 11.54 7.32 -51.36
C ASP A 499 13.04 7.32 -51.06
N TYR A 500 13.44 6.66 -49.98
CA TYR A 500 14.83 6.53 -49.57
C TYR A 500 15.40 5.14 -49.89
N VAL A 501 16.72 5.08 -49.99
CA VAL A 501 17.50 3.86 -50.09
C VAL A 501 18.67 3.91 -49.13
N LEU A 502 19.01 2.75 -48.57
CA LEU A 502 20.17 2.58 -47.71
C LEU A 502 21.34 2.08 -48.57
N LEU A 503 22.40 2.88 -48.67
CA LEU A 503 23.64 2.48 -49.31
C LEU A 503 24.64 1.99 -48.28
N GLU A 504 25.30 0.86 -48.56
CA GLU A 504 26.52 0.48 -47.88
C GLU A 504 27.74 1.00 -48.66
N GLU A 505 28.66 1.65 -47.97
CA GLU A 505 29.95 2.06 -48.49
C GLU A 505 31.04 1.35 -47.68
N VAL A 506 31.86 0.52 -48.34
CA VAL A 506 32.94 -0.25 -47.69
C VAL A 506 34.26 0.10 -48.34
N THR A 507 35.24 0.48 -47.52
CA THR A 507 36.62 0.76 -47.97
C THR A 507 37.47 -0.49 -47.75
N LYS A 508 38.03 -1.06 -48.83
CA LYS A 508 38.97 -2.19 -48.73
C LYS A 508 40.34 -1.66 -48.26
N GLU A 509 40.86 -2.20 -47.17
CA GLU A 509 42.22 -1.89 -46.72
C GLU A 509 43.26 -2.46 -47.70
N PRO A 510 44.29 -1.68 -48.10
CA PRO A 510 45.33 -2.17 -48.98
C PRO A 510 46.28 -3.10 -48.23
N ALA A 511 46.39 -4.36 -48.65
CA ALA A 511 47.27 -5.36 -48.04
C ALA A 511 48.78 -5.17 -48.31
N ASN A 512 49.25 -4.03 -48.85
CA ASN A 512 50.68 -3.74 -49.00
C ASN A 512 50.98 -2.24 -49.16
N LYS A 513 52.02 -1.75 -48.47
CA LYS A 513 52.51 -0.36 -48.52
C LYS A 513 53.02 -0.01 -49.92
N LYS A 514 52.17 0.62 -50.73
CA LYS A 514 52.52 1.62 -51.76
C LYS A 514 51.25 2.40 -52.13
N SER A 515 51.39 3.72 -52.16
CA SER A 515 50.33 4.72 -52.20
C SER A 515 49.43 4.63 -53.45
N SER A 516 48.20 4.18 -53.26
CA SER A 516 47.03 4.57 -54.06
C SER A 516 45.78 4.44 -53.19
N THR A 517 45.03 5.53 -52.99
CA THR A 517 43.73 5.53 -52.30
C THR A 517 42.81 4.49 -52.94
N SER A 518 42.46 3.42 -52.23
CA SER A 518 41.47 2.45 -52.68
C SER A 518 40.11 3.15 -52.79
N LYS A 519 39.48 3.11 -53.97
CA LYS A 519 38.14 3.68 -54.14
C LYS A 519 37.15 2.89 -53.28
N PRO A 520 36.32 3.54 -52.45
CA PRO A 520 35.31 2.85 -51.66
C PRO A 520 34.28 2.19 -52.59
N SER A 521 33.90 0.95 -52.29
CA SER A 521 32.84 0.27 -53.02
C SER A 521 31.49 0.63 -52.40
N GLN A 522 30.59 1.20 -53.19
CA GLN A 522 29.23 1.53 -52.79
C GLN A 522 28.23 0.54 -53.40
N ARG A 523 27.30 0.03 -52.59
CA ARG A 523 26.22 -0.86 -53.00
C ARG A 523 24.91 -0.39 -52.36
N ILE A 524 23.81 -0.46 -53.13
CA ILE A 524 22.46 -0.20 -52.64
C ILE A 524 21.92 -1.51 -52.05
N LEU A 525 21.41 -1.45 -50.82
CA LEU A 525 20.72 -2.58 -50.18
C LEU A 525 19.31 -2.68 -50.75
N SER A 526 18.81 -3.91 -50.94
CA SER A 526 17.40 -4.08 -51.29
C SER A 526 16.51 -3.80 -50.06
N ASP A 527 15.27 -3.35 -50.30
CA ASP A 527 14.34 -2.96 -49.23
C ASP A 527 14.12 -4.08 -48.19
N GLN A 528 14.22 -5.35 -48.62
CA GLN A 528 14.05 -6.55 -47.79
C GLN A 528 15.38 -7.16 -47.29
N GLU A 529 16.53 -6.57 -47.61
CA GLU A 529 17.82 -7.11 -47.19
C GLU A 529 18.05 -6.86 -45.68
N CYS A 530 18.50 -7.89 -44.98
CA CYS A 530 18.82 -7.79 -43.56
C CYS A 530 20.11 -6.96 -43.34
N VAL A 531 19.98 -5.83 -42.64
CA VAL A 531 21.08 -4.87 -42.44
C VAL A 531 22.20 -5.47 -41.59
N PHE A 532 21.86 -6.29 -40.59
CA PHE A 532 22.83 -7.00 -39.76
C PHE A 532 23.71 -7.96 -40.59
N GLN A 533 23.11 -8.70 -41.52
CA GLN A 533 23.82 -9.60 -42.42
C GLN A 533 24.68 -8.85 -43.46
N ALA A 534 24.27 -7.65 -43.88
CA ALA A 534 25.09 -6.82 -44.75
C ALA A 534 26.33 -6.31 -44.01
N GLN A 535 26.14 -5.78 -42.79
CA GLN A 535 27.22 -5.26 -41.96
C GLN A 535 28.27 -6.33 -41.62
N SER A 536 27.85 -7.57 -41.35
CA SER A 536 28.77 -8.67 -41.00
C SER A 536 29.64 -9.14 -42.17
N LYS A 537 29.30 -8.79 -43.41
CA LYS A 537 30.07 -9.14 -44.62
C LYS A 537 31.19 -8.15 -44.94
N TRP A 538 31.31 -7.04 -44.20
CA TRP A 538 32.32 -6.02 -44.47
C TRP A 538 33.73 -6.52 -44.20
N LYS A 539 34.63 -6.36 -45.18
CA LYS A 539 36.06 -6.64 -45.07
C LYS A 539 36.83 -5.31 -45.08
N GLY A 540 36.60 -4.48 -44.06
CA GLY A 540 37.18 -3.13 -43.91
C GLY A 540 36.22 -2.15 -43.22
N ALA A 541 36.60 -0.87 -43.14
CA ALA A 541 35.74 0.18 -42.59
C ALA A 541 34.53 0.42 -43.51
N GLY A 542 33.32 0.21 -42.98
CA GLY A 542 32.08 0.43 -43.69
C GLY A 542 31.14 1.42 -42.99
N LYS A 543 30.24 2.03 -43.76
CA LYS A 543 29.19 2.91 -43.26
C LYS A 543 27.92 2.74 -44.08
N PHE A 544 26.77 2.86 -43.42
CA PHE A 544 25.48 2.98 -44.09
C PHE A 544 25.17 4.46 -44.33
N ILE A 545 24.65 4.79 -45.52
CA ILE A 545 24.35 6.15 -45.98
C ILE A 545 22.89 6.18 -46.45
N LEU A 546 22.11 7.11 -45.94
CA LEU A 546 20.73 7.32 -46.39
C LEU A 546 20.73 8.26 -47.61
N LYS A 547 20.06 7.87 -48.71
CA LYS A 547 19.88 8.75 -49.88
C LYS A 547 18.48 8.66 -50.45
N LEU A 548 18.01 9.75 -51.07
CA LEU A 548 16.79 9.75 -51.87
C LEU A 548 17.00 8.96 -53.18
N LYS A 549 16.03 8.12 -53.55
CA LYS A 549 16.05 7.32 -54.78
C LYS A 549 16.29 8.19 -56.02
N GLU A 550 15.67 9.37 -56.07
CA GLU A 550 15.83 10.35 -57.16
C GLU A 550 17.28 10.82 -57.31
N GLN A 551 17.97 11.13 -56.20
CA GLN A 551 19.37 11.58 -56.22
C GLN A 551 20.33 10.47 -56.70
N VAL A 552 20.03 9.22 -56.36
CA VAL A 552 20.82 8.06 -56.79
C VAL A 552 20.60 7.77 -58.28
N GLN A 553 19.38 7.99 -58.78
CA GLN A 553 19.04 7.82 -60.19
C GLN A 553 19.70 8.91 -61.06
N ALA A 554 19.65 10.18 -60.64
CA ALA A 554 20.34 11.29 -61.32
C ALA A 554 21.85 11.06 -61.43
N ALA A 555 22.51 10.56 -60.37
CA ALA A 555 23.94 10.25 -60.37
C ALA A 555 24.33 9.06 -61.27
N ARG A 556 23.40 8.14 -61.57
CA ARG A 556 23.61 7.04 -62.53
C ARG A 556 23.40 7.50 -63.98
N ASP A 557 22.46 8.41 -64.21
CA ASP A 557 22.19 8.95 -65.53
C ASP A 557 23.29 9.92 -66.00
N ASP A 558 23.90 10.68 -65.09
CA ASP A 558 25.12 11.47 -65.37
C ASP A 558 26.34 10.60 -65.75
N LYS A 559 26.44 9.38 -65.19
CA LYS A 559 27.49 8.41 -65.59
C LYS A 559 27.21 7.76 -66.95
N ARG A 560 25.96 7.70 -67.40
CA ARG A 560 25.57 7.17 -68.73
C ARG A 560 25.56 8.25 -69.81
N LYS A 561 25.48 9.53 -69.46
CA LYS A 561 25.57 10.68 -70.37
C LYS A 561 26.78 11.55 -70.03
N GLY A 562 27.98 10.97 -70.17
CA GLY A 562 29.26 11.65 -69.96
C GLY A 562 30.03 11.92 -71.25
N ILE A 563 29.38 12.48 -72.28
CA ILE A 563 30.06 13.21 -73.36
C ILE A 563 29.89 14.71 -73.06
N SER A 564 31.00 15.35 -72.68
CA SER A 564 31.33 16.77 -72.85
C SER A 564 30.26 17.85 -72.59
N PHE A 565 30.21 18.38 -71.36
CA PHE A 565 29.76 19.76 -71.09
C PHE A 565 30.93 20.75 -70.91
N ALA A 566 32.18 20.28 -71.05
CA ALA A 566 33.39 21.07 -70.81
C ALA A 566 33.83 21.95 -72.01
N SER A 567 33.09 21.95 -73.13
CA SER A 567 33.41 22.72 -74.33
C SER A 567 32.49 23.91 -74.62
N GLU A 568 31.30 24.02 -74.00
CA GLU A 568 30.38 25.14 -74.28
C GLU A 568 30.46 26.28 -73.25
N LEU A 569 30.89 26.03 -72.01
CA LEU A 569 30.99 27.07 -70.99
C LEU A 569 32.30 27.89 -71.03
N LYS A 570 33.14 27.69 -72.05
CA LYS A 570 34.35 28.50 -72.29
C LYS A 570 34.19 29.56 -73.38
N LYS A 571 32.99 29.75 -73.95
CA LYS A 571 32.71 30.76 -74.98
C LYS A 571 31.86 31.95 -74.55
N LEU A 572 31.40 32.05 -73.29
CA LEU A 572 30.52 33.16 -72.90
C LEU A 572 30.90 34.02 -71.69
N THR A 573 32.03 33.81 -71.01
CA THR A 573 32.50 34.79 -70.00
C THR A 573 34.02 34.73 -69.75
N LYS A 574 34.81 35.34 -70.64
CA LYS A 574 36.13 35.88 -70.27
C LYS A 574 36.31 37.26 -70.86
N SER A 575 35.97 38.26 -70.05
CA SER A 575 36.74 39.49 -69.80
C SER A 575 35.77 40.59 -69.38
N SER A 576 35.63 40.79 -68.07
CA SER A 576 35.50 42.15 -67.56
C SER A 576 36.83 42.85 -67.84
N LYS A 577 36.80 44.02 -68.49
CA LYS A 577 37.66 45.16 -68.12
C LYS A 577 37.38 46.39 -69.00
N GLN A 578 36.85 47.42 -68.33
CA GLN A 578 37.26 48.84 -68.33
C GLN A 578 36.07 49.78 -68.55
N TYR A 579 36.04 51.02 -68.05
CA TYR A 579 36.62 51.72 -66.89
C TYR A 579 36.01 53.14 -66.96
N ARG A 580 35.89 53.82 -65.80
CA ARG A 580 35.41 55.22 -65.56
C ARG A 580 33.91 55.44 -65.81
N GLY A 581 33.13 56.07 -64.93
CA GLY A 581 33.32 57.05 -63.86
C GLY A 581 31.94 57.74 -63.69
N PHE A 582 31.53 58.50 -62.68
CA PHE A 582 32.13 59.20 -61.56
C PHE A 582 30.95 59.59 -60.61
N ILE A 583 31.15 59.46 -59.29
CA ILE A 583 30.72 60.33 -58.18
C ILE A 583 29.23 60.58 -57.85
N SER A 584 28.80 60.12 -56.66
CA SER A 584 28.60 60.98 -55.47
C SER A 584 28.64 60.16 -54.15
N PRO A 585 29.23 60.68 -53.04
CA PRO A 585 29.61 59.92 -51.82
C PRO A 585 28.81 60.46 -50.57
N PRO A 586 29.22 60.30 -49.29
CA PRO A 586 30.29 59.48 -48.69
C PRO A 586 29.86 58.62 -47.48
N LEU A 587 30.69 57.64 -47.09
CA LEU A 587 30.90 57.21 -45.70
C LEU A 587 32.32 56.62 -45.57
N GLN A 588 33.02 57.08 -44.54
CA GLN A 588 34.39 56.77 -44.10
C GLN A 588 34.28 56.50 -42.57
N VAL A 589 35.05 55.67 -41.86
CA VAL A 589 36.13 54.72 -42.18
C VAL A 589 36.60 54.07 -40.84
N LEU A 590 36.93 52.76 -40.89
CA LEU A 590 38.03 52.03 -40.17
C LEU A 590 38.02 51.87 -38.60
N PRO A 591 38.92 51.05 -38.00
CA PRO A 591 39.12 49.61 -38.26
C PRO A 591 39.60 48.75 -37.05
N ASP A 592 39.87 47.48 -37.37
CA ASP A 592 40.92 46.56 -36.87
C ASP A 592 40.76 45.73 -35.58
N SER A 593 41.00 44.43 -35.77
CA SER A 593 41.40 43.38 -34.81
C SER A 593 42.87 43.57 -34.32
N PRO A 594 43.49 42.77 -33.40
CA PRO A 594 43.08 41.46 -32.83
C PRO A 594 43.46 41.20 -31.33
N GLN A 595 43.27 39.95 -30.86
CA GLN A 595 43.91 39.23 -29.72
C GLN A 595 43.19 39.08 -28.35
N SER A 596 42.89 37.80 -28.08
CA SER A 596 43.07 37.00 -26.84
C SER A 596 42.47 37.39 -25.48
N LYS A 597 41.89 36.33 -24.88
CA LYS A 597 41.78 35.94 -23.47
C LYS A 597 40.55 36.37 -22.65
N ASP A 598 39.90 35.30 -22.18
CA ASP A 598 39.34 35.06 -20.84
C ASP A 598 37.95 35.60 -20.45
N GLU A 599 37.17 34.60 -20.03
CA GLU A 599 36.15 34.55 -18.98
C GLU A 599 34.76 35.21 -19.14
N LYS A 600 33.77 34.29 -19.04
CA LYS A 600 32.48 34.38 -18.32
C LYS A 600 31.38 35.30 -18.89
N SER A 601 30.47 34.65 -19.60
CA SER A 601 29.06 35.02 -19.80
C SER A 601 28.37 35.33 -18.45
N ALA A 602 27.85 36.54 -18.29
CA ALA A 602 26.48 37.00 -18.62
C ALA A 602 25.63 37.11 -17.34
N CYS A 603 25.45 38.32 -16.84
CA CYS A 603 24.33 39.23 -17.15
C CYS A 603 23.07 38.93 -16.33
N SER A 604 22.99 39.67 -15.23
CA SER A 604 21.79 40.37 -14.76
C SER A 604 21.04 41.07 -15.91
N LEU A 605 19.71 41.05 -15.88
CA LEU A 605 18.86 42.24 -15.70
C LEU A 605 17.39 41.87 -15.93
N THR A 606 16.57 42.02 -14.88
CA THR A 606 15.18 42.42 -15.02
C THR A 606 14.96 43.58 -14.05
N PHE A 607 14.98 44.78 -14.59
CA PHE A 607 14.37 45.97 -13.98
C PHE A 607 12.98 46.09 -14.58
N SER A 608 11.98 46.35 -13.75
CA SER A 608 11.04 47.48 -13.88
C SER A 608 9.97 47.36 -12.79
N ASP A 609 10.23 48.06 -11.69
CA ASP A 609 9.20 48.70 -10.88
C ASP A 609 8.37 49.68 -11.74
N ILE A 610 7.13 49.95 -11.33
CA ILE A 610 6.71 51.24 -10.73
C ILE A 610 5.17 51.35 -10.72
N MET A 611 4.66 51.54 -9.49
CA MET A 611 3.56 52.40 -8.98
C MET A 611 2.18 52.36 -9.67
N GLU A 612 1.06 52.34 -8.96
CA GLU A 612 0.65 53.17 -7.82
C GLU A 612 -0.17 52.40 -6.78
#